data_AF-A3PCC1-F1
#
_entry.id   AF-A3PCC1-F1
#
_cell.length_a   1.000
_cell.length_b   1.000
_cell.length_c   1.000
_cell.angle_alpha   90.00
_cell.angle_beta   90.00
_cell.angle_gamma   90.00
#
_symmetry.space_group_name_H-M   'P 1'
#
loop_
_entity.id
_entity.type
_entity.pdbx_description
1 polymer ?
#
loop_
_entity_poly.entity_id
_entity_poly.type
_entity_poly.pdbx_seq_one_letter_code
_entity_poly.pdbx_strand_id
1 'polypeptide(L)' 'MKRILLASFLFLLAEYSFAEELINYTITSDSQTNTLEGDLEAKGNVVIKK' A
#
# COMPACT_ATOMS: atom_id res chain seq x y z
N MET A 1 5.90 16.74 -29.85
CA MET A 1 6.87 16.57 -28.75
C MET A 1 6.34 17.00 -27.38
N LYS A 2 5.70 18.19 -27.24
CA LYS A 2 5.19 18.67 -25.94
C LYS A 2 4.15 17.77 -25.25
N ARG A 3 3.29 17.07 -26.00
CA ARG A 3 2.24 16.19 -25.44
C ARG A 3 2.78 14.90 -24.81
N ILE A 4 3.92 14.39 -25.30
CA ILE A 4 4.55 13.16 -24.80
C ILE A 4 5.16 13.42 -23.41
N LEU A 5 5.81 14.58 -23.24
CA LEU A 5 6.34 15.01 -21.95
C LEU A 5 5.23 15.21 -20.91
N LEU A 6 4.09 15.77 -21.31
CA LEU A 6 2.94 15.93 -20.42
C LEU A 6 2.37 14.57 -19.96
N ALA A 7 2.25 13.61 -20.88
CA ALA A 7 1.76 12.27 -20.54
C ALA A 7 2.71 11.54 -19.57
N SER A 8 4.02 11.61 -19.80
CA SER A 8 5.04 11.06 -18.89
C SER A 8 4.97 11.70 -17.50
N PHE A 9 4.78 13.02 -17.43
CA PHE A 9 4.69 13.73 -16.16
C PHE A 9 3.41 13.37 -15.38
N LEU A 10 2.28 13.26 -16.08
CA LEU A 10 1.01 12.82 -15.47
C LEU A 10 1.08 11.38 -14.97
N PHE A 11 1.79 10.50 -15.69
CA PHE A 11 2.02 9.12 -15.24
C PHE A 11 2.85 9.07 -13.97
N LEU A 12 3.92 9.86 -13.89
CA LEU A 12 4.76 9.97 -12.69
C LEU A 12 3.98 10.49 -11.46
N LEU A 13 3.10 11.48 -11.67
CA LEU A 13 2.22 12.01 -10.63
C LEU A 13 1.21 10.96 -10.14
N ALA A 14 0.67 10.14 -11.05
CA ALA A 14 -0.22 9.05 -10.69
C ALA A 14 0.50 8.01 -9.84
N GLU A 15 1.69 7.54 -10.27
CA GLU A 15 2.50 6.59 -9.49
C GLU A 15 2.87 7.14 -8.11
N TYR A 16 3.24 8.42 -8.00
CA TYR A 16 3.52 9.06 -6.72
C TYR A 16 2.29 9.11 -5.81
N SER A 17 1.11 9.49 -6.34
CA SER A 17 -0.15 9.49 -5.59
C SER A 17 -0.54 8.08 -5.12
N PHE A 18 -0.34 7.06 -5.95
CA PHE A 18 -0.59 5.67 -5.56
C PHE A 18 0.45 5.14 -4.56
N ALA A 19 1.70 5.62 -4.61
CA ALA A 19 2.75 5.26 -3.66
C ALA A 19 2.58 5.94 -2.29
N GLU A 20 2.02 7.14 -2.24
CA GLU A 20 1.61 7.79 -0.99
C GLU A 20 0.35 7.12 -0.41
N GLU A 21 -0.52 6.61 -1.28
CA GLU A 21 -1.70 5.82 -0.90
C GLU A 21 -1.39 4.34 -0.62
N LEU A 22 -0.12 3.92 -0.69
CA LEU A 22 0.37 2.62 -0.22
C LEU A 22 0.37 2.55 1.33
N ILE A 23 -0.86 2.62 1.87
CA ILE A 23 -1.41 1.69 2.83
C ILE A 23 -0.68 1.69 4.20
N ASN A 24 -0.71 2.82 4.90
CA ASN A 24 -0.51 2.86 6.36
C ASN A 24 -1.73 2.25 7.09
N TYR A 25 -2.01 0.97 6.89
CA TYR A 25 -3.09 0.33 7.62
C TYR A 25 -2.53 -0.24 8.92
N THR A 26 -3.21 0.09 10.01
CA THR A 26 -2.94 -0.52 11.31
C THR A 26 -3.78 -1.79 11.42
N ILE A 27 -3.10 -2.93 11.54
CA ILE A 27 -3.72 -4.24 11.73
C ILE A 27 -3.52 -4.66 13.19
N THR A 28 -4.62 -4.88 13.91
CA THR A 28 -4.60 -5.39 15.29
C THR A 28 -5.37 -6.70 15.38
N SER A 29 -4.86 -7.64 16.16
CA SER A 29 -5.48 -8.94 16.41
C SER A 29 -4.93 -9.54 17.69
N ASP A 30 -5.54 -10.63 18.16
CA ASP A 30 -5.10 -11.34 19.37
C ASP A 30 -3.73 -12.04 19.17
N SER A 31 -3.46 -12.48 17.93
CA SER A 31 -2.20 -13.10 17.52
C SER A 31 -1.79 -12.63 16.12
N GLN A 32 -0.49 -12.39 15.91
CA GLN A 32 0.09 -12.03 14.62
C GLN A 32 1.42 -12.77 14.40
N THR A 33 1.63 -13.27 13.19
CA THR A 33 2.86 -13.92 12.76
C THR A 33 3.21 -13.46 11.35
N ASN A 34 4.46 -13.07 11.13
CA ASN A 34 4.98 -12.84 9.78
C ASN A 34 5.52 -14.16 9.21
N THR A 35 5.17 -14.49 7.98
CA THR A 35 5.73 -15.64 7.26
C THR A 35 7.11 -15.27 6.70
N LEU A 36 7.90 -16.29 6.36
CA LEU A 36 9.20 -16.09 5.71
C LEU A 36 9.08 -15.51 4.30
N GLU A 37 7.89 -15.62 3.69
CA GLU A 37 7.56 -15.07 2.37
C GLU A 37 7.14 -13.60 2.43
N GLY A 38 7.00 -13.04 3.64
CA GLY A 38 6.63 -11.64 3.87
C GLY A 38 5.13 -11.41 4.08
N ASP A 39 4.34 -12.47 4.23
CA ASP A 39 2.91 -12.36 4.52
C ASP A 39 2.67 -12.13 6.02
N LEU A 40 1.58 -11.44 6.35
CA LEU A 40 1.10 -11.27 7.72
C LEU A 40 -0.09 -12.20 7.98
N GLU A 41 0.07 -13.18 8.86
CA GLU A 41 -1.03 -13.98 9.41
C GLU A 41 -1.55 -13.33 10.71
N ALA A 42 -2.80 -12.86 10.71
CA ALA A 42 -3.49 -12.33 11.89
C ALA A 42 -4.63 -13.26 12.31
N LYS A 43 -4.70 -13.63 13.60
CA LYS A 43 -5.72 -14.54 14.17
C LYS A 43 -6.32 -13.96 15.44
N GLY A 44 -7.63 -14.16 15.62
CA GLY A 44 -8.40 -13.66 16.76
C GLY A 44 -8.68 -12.15 16.66
N ASN A 45 -9.96 -11.78 16.73
CA ASN A 45 -10.45 -10.38 16.72
C ASN A 45 -9.66 -9.43 15.80
N VAL A 46 -9.63 -9.75 14.51
CA VAL A 46 -8.87 -8.96 13.53
C VAL A 46 -9.60 -7.65 13.24
N VAL A 47 -8.91 -6.52 13.42
CA VAL A 47 -9.38 -5.18 13.08
C VAL A 47 -8.36 -4.49 12.19
N ILE A 48 -8.84 -3.92 11.09
CA ILE A 48 -8.04 -3.21 10.09
C ILE A 48 -8.51 -1.76 10.07
N LYS A 49 -7.58 -0.82 10.27
CA LYS A 49 -7.83 0.63 10.25
C LYS A 49 -6.89 1.30 9.26
N LYS A 50 -7.36 2.35 8.59
CA LYS A 50 -6.54 3.27 7.78
C LYS A 50 -5.95 4.36 8.66
#